data_AF-A0A166EGP9-F1
#
_entry.id   AF-A0A166EGP9-F1
#
_cell.length_a   1.000
_cell.length_b   1.000
_cell.length_c   1.000
_cell.angle_alpha   90.00
_cell.angle_beta   90.00
_cell.angle_gamma   90.00
#
_symmetry.space_group_name_H-M   'P 1'
#
loop_
_entity.id
_entity.type
_entity.pdbx_description
1 polymer ?
#
loop_
_entity_poly.entity_id
_entity_poly.type
_entity_poly.pdbx_seq_one_letter_code
_entity_poly.pdbx_strand_id
1 'polypeptide(L)'
;MPKYDSVEKHYNYLKMDFLFGVVEDDGSTVFLSLEKLAKKYNVSLSTLKKVSAREKWSKQKEDVGTKIDEKVLDKKSDYEAEKIVQIDTKYETAFSNLAKLTNDSVAMKKPKNVRSSDLRNFADTLITCYEGEKVAHGESLEQNNNTSDGWDALAKAFKEPANEQKAEED
;
A
#
# COMPACT_ATOMS: atom_id res chain seq x y z
N MET A 1 37.84 -33.74 19.80
CA MET A 1 37.21 -32.55 20.42
C MET A 1 36.89 -31.57 19.30
N PRO A 2 35.61 -31.33 18.96
CA PRO A 2 35.27 -30.31 17.98
C PRO A 2 35.54 -28.94 18.60
N LYS A 3 36.24 -28.11 17.83
CA LYS A 3 36.67 -26.75 18.20
C LYS A 3 35.44 -25.89 18.47
N TYR A 4 35.54 -25.05 19.51
CA TYR A 4 34.57 -24.00 19.82
C TYR A 4 34.37 -23.11 18.60
N ASP A 5 33.33 -23.38 17.81
CA ASP A 5 32.74 -22.37 16.95
C ASP A 5 32.26 -21.26 17.87
N SER A 6 33.03 -20.18 17.85
CA SER A 6 32.99 -18.96 18.66
C SER A 6 31.74 -18.78 19.52
N VAL A 7 31.93 -18.74 20.84
CA VAL A 7 30.95 -18.32 21.85
C VAL A 7 30.21 -17.02 21.47
N GLU A 8 30.87 -16.16 20.70
CA GLU A 8 30.35 -14.89 20.18
C GLU A 8 29.26 -15.07 19.12
N LYS A 9 29.35 -16.10 18.26
CA LYS A 9 28.27 -16.47 17.34
C LYS A 9 27.02 -16.90 18.11
N HIS A 10 27.19 -17.64 19.21
CA HIS A 10 26.08 -18.12 20.04
C HIS A 10 25.27 -16.97 20.65
N TYR A 11 25.95 -15.90 21.10
CA TYR A 11 25.27 -14.71 21.62
C TYR A 11 24.57 -13.88 20.54
N ASN A 12 25.11 -13.84 19.31
CA ASN A 12 24.44 -13.16 18.20
C ASN A 12 23.11 -13.81 17.85
N TYR A 13 23.01 -15.13 17.77
CA TYR A 13 21.72 -15.81 17.54
C TYR A 13 20.72 -15.53 18.66
N LEU A 14 21.20 -15.58 19.91
CA LEU A 14 20.39 -15.33 21.10
C LEU A 14 19.85 -13.89 21.11
N LYS A 15 20.66 -12.93 20.65
CA LYS A 15 20.26 -11.54 20.45
C LYS A 15 19.23 -11.41 19.32
N MET A 16 19.45 -12.04 18.17
CA MET A 16 18.52 -11.99 17.05
C MET A 16 17.14 -12.55 17.44
N ASP A 17 17.09 -13.72 18.07
CA ASP A 17 15.85 -14.31 18.57
C ASP A 17 15.14 -13.41 19.60
N PHE A 18 15.90 -12.67 20.43
CA PHE A 18 15.32 -11.72 21.39
C PHE A 18 14.71 -10.49 20.70
N LEU A 19 15.40 -9.96 19.68
CA LEU A 19 15.01 -8.74 18.97
C LEU A 19 13.87 -9.00 17.97
N PHE A 20 13.98 -10.07 17.19
CA PHE A 20 13.09 -10.37 16.07
C PHE A 20 12.07 -11.49 16.35
N GLY A 21 12.21 -12.19 17.48
CA GLY A 21 11.38 -13.34 17.80
C GLY A 21 11.89 -14.63 17.14
N VAL A 22 11.28 -15.74 17.53
CA VAL A 22 11.57 -17.08 17.02
C VAL A 22 10.42 -17.54 16.14
N VAL A 23 10.72 -18.00 14.93
CA VAL A 23 9.73 -18.64 14.05
C VAL A 23 9.53 -20.08 14.52
N GLU A 24 8.30 -20.43 14.89
CA GLU A 24 7.91 -21.80 15.24
C GLU A 24 7.48 -22.58 13.97
N ASP A 25 7.28 -23.89 14.11
CA ASP A 25 7.02 -24.79 12.97
C ASP A 25 5.69 -24.48 12.25
N ASP A 26 4.77 -23.78 12.91
CA ASP A 26 3.50 -23.30 12.34
C ASP A 26 3.65 -21.98 11.57
N GLY A 27 4.87 -21.43 11.50
CA GLY A 27 5.17 -20.15 10.87
C GLY A 27 4.86 -18.92 11.74
N SER A 28 4.42 -19.11 12.98
CA SER A 28 4.18 -18.01 13.92
C SER A 28 5.50 -17.51 14.54
N THR A 29 5.57 -16.20 14.80
CA THR A 29 6.73 -15.58 15.45
C THR A 29 6.44 -15.36 16.93
N VAL A 30 7.23 -16.00 17.81
CA VAL A 30 7.08 -15.89 19.27
C VAL A 30 8.23 -15.10 19.87
N PHE A 31 7.90 -14.07 20.65
CA PHE A 31 8.87 -13.28 21.39
C PHE A 31 9.16 -13.90 22.76
N LEU A 32 10.31 -14.57 22.86
CA LEU A 32 10.72 -15.24 24.10
C LEU A 32 11.29 -14.26 25.13
N SER A 33 11.03 -14.54 26.41
CA SER A 33 11.72 -13.87 27.52
C SER A 33 13.18 -14.32 27.62
N LEU A 34 14.03 -13.52 28.29
CA LEU A 34 15.43 -13.91 28.54
C LEU A 34 15.55 -15.25 29.27
N GLU A 35 14.58 -15.61 30.12
CA GLU A 35 14.53 -16.90 30.81
C GLU A 35 14.28 -18.06 29.86
N LYS A 36 13.33 -17.91 28.93
CA LYS A 36 13.04 -18.92 27.91
C LYS A 36 14.20 -19.05 26.92
N LEU A 37 14.83 -17.94 26.54
CA LEU A 37 16.03 -17.93 25.70
C LEU A 37 17.23 -18.60 26.37
N ALA A 38 17.48 -18.31 27.65
CA ALA A 38 18.53 -18.96 28.43
C ALA A 38 18.38 -20.49 28.45
N LYS A 39 17.14 -20.98 28.62
CA LYS A 39 16.82 -22.41 28.55
C LYS A 39 17.02 -22.97 27.14
N LYS A 40 16.48 -22.30 26.11
CA LYS A 40 16.58 -22.74 24.70
C LYS A 40 18.03 -22.90 24.24
N TYR A 41 18.90 -21.97 24.61
CA TYR A 41 20.29 -21.93 24.18
C TYR A 41 21.28 -22.58 25.16
N ASN A 42 20.79 -23.15 26.27
CA ASN A 42 21.58 -23.73 27.35
C ASN A 42 22.66 -22.78 27.90
N VAL A 43 22.26 -21.53 28.18
CA VAL A 43 23.12 -20.48 28.74
C VAL A 43 22.63 -20.09 30.14
N SER A 44 23.55 -19.80 31.05
CA SER A 44 23.18 -19.25 32.36
C SER A 44 22.41 -17.95 32.23
N LEU A 45 21.25 -17.87 32.87
CA LEU A 45 20.42 -16.66 32.91
C LEU A 45 21.18 -15.45 33.45
N SER A 46 22.07 -15.64 34.43
CA SER A 46 22.87 -14.56 35.01
C SER A 46 23.83 -13.97 33.97
N THR A 47 24.50 -14.83 33.21
CA THR A 47 25.39 -14.43 32.11
C THR A 47 24.61 -13.69 31.04
N LEU A 48 23.45 -14.22 30.65
CA LEU A 48 22.61 -13.61 29.63
C LEU A 48 22.09 -12.23 30.05
N LYS A 49 21.62 -12.08 31.31
CA LYS A 49 21.18 -10.78 31.86
C LYS A 49 22.30 -9.74 31.83
N LYS A 50 23.54 -10.13 32.17
CA LYS A 50 24.70 -9.22 32.11
C LYS A 50 24.99 -8.76 30.70
N VAL A 51 25.00 -9.69 29.73
CA VAL A 51 25.25 -9.38 28.32
C VAL A 51 24.13 -8.50 27.75
N SER A 52 22.86 -8.88 27.97
CA SER A 52 21.71 -8.13 27.46
C SER A 52 21.63 -6.72 28.02
N ALA A 53 21.99 -6.52 29.29
CA ALA A 53 22.05 -5.20 29.91
C ALA A 53 23.21 -4.36 29.36
N ARG A 54 24.42 -4.93 29.26
CA ARG A 54 25.61 -4.25 28.71
C ARG A 54 25.37 -3.77 27.28
N GLU A 55 24.73 -4.60 26.47
CA GLU A 55 24.43 -4.29 25.07
C GLU A 55 23.09 -3.60 24.86
N LYS A 56 22.32 -3.34 25.92
CA LYS A 56 21.03 -2.64 25.87
C LYS A 56 20.02 -3.31 24.92
N TRP A 57 19.90 -4.63 24.98
CA TRP A 57 19.01 -5.39 24.09
C TRP A 57 17.57 -4.92 24.15
N SER A 58 17.06 -4.55 25.33
CA SER A 58 15.69 -4.01 25.46
C SER A 58 15.49 -2.74 24.66
N LYS A 59 16.46 -1.82 24.68
CA LYS A 59 16.41 -0.59 23.87
C LYS A 59 16.47 -0.91 22.38
N GLN A 60 17.36 -1.81 21.97
CA GLN A 60 17.43 -2.24 20.58
C GLN A 60 16.13 -2.90 20.11
N LYS A 61 15.43 -3.62 21.00
CA LYS A 61 14.14 -4.24 20.69
C LYS A 61 13.07 -3.18 20.45
N GLU A 62 13.04 -2.15 21.28
CA GLU A 62 12.16 -0.98 21.09
C GLU A 62 12.47 -0.27 19.77
N ASP A 63 13.74 0.05 19.51
CA ASP A 63 14.17 0.69 18.26
C ASP A 63 13.81 -0.14 17.02
N VAL A 64 13.92 -1.47 17.10
CA VAL A 64 13.51 -2.39 16.03
C VAL A 64 12.00 -2.38 15.86
N GLY A 65 11.23 -2.41 16.95
CA GLY A 65 9.77 -2.30 16.94
C GLY A 65 9.31 -1.04 16.21
N THR A 66 9.83 0.12 16.61
CA THR A 66 9.54 1.41 15.98
C THR A 66 9.84 1.39 14.48
N LYS A 67 10.99 0.87 14.07
CA LYS A 67 11.36 0.78 12.63
C LYS A 67 10.47 -0.17 11.84
N ILE A 68 9.99 -1.25 12.47
CA ILE A 68 9.04 -2.16 11.83
C ILE A 68 7.70 -1.45 11.65
N ASP A 69 7.22 -0.76 12.70
CA ASP A 69 5.96 -0.03 12.67
C ASP A 69 5.99 1.10 11.62
N GLU A 70 7.07 1.87 11.55
CA GLU A 70 7.32 2.87 10.50
C GLU A 70 7.25 2.24 9.10
N LYS A 71 7.98 1.14 8.86
CA LYS A 71 7.95 0.45 7.56
C LYS A 71 6.59 -0.14 7.21
N VAL A 72 5.84 -0.63 8.21
CA VAL A 72 4.48 -1.11 8.01
C VAL A 72 3.57 0.04 7.62
N LEU A 73 3.72 1.20 8.26
CA LEU A 73 2.96 2.41 7.93
C LEU A 73 3.28 2.89 6.51
N ASP A 74 4.56 2.99 6.15
CA ASP A 74 5.00 3.39 4.81
C ASP A 74 4.40 2.47 3.74
N LYS A 75 4.51 1.15 3.93
CA LYS A 75 3.93 0.18 2.99
C LYS A 75 2.42 0.24 2.89
N LYS A 76 1.73 0.57 4.00
CA LYS A 76 0.28 0.79 3.95
C LYS A 76 -0.06 2.03 3.15
N SER A 77 0.70 3.11 3.33
CA SER A 77 0.55 4.34 2.53
C SER A 77 0.80 4.07 1.04
N ASP A 78 1.87 3.35 0.69
CA ASP A 78 2.16 2.97 -0.69
C ASP A 78 1.04 2.12 -1.30
N TYR A 79 0.51 1.16 -0.53
CA TYR A 79 -0.60 0.31 -0.97
C TYR A 79 -1.90 1.09 -1.17
N GLU A 80 -2.19 2.07 -0.31
CA GLU A 80 -3.34 2.96 -0.47
C GLU A 80 -3.16 3.87 -1.70
N ALA A 81 -1.98 4.43 -1.91
CA ALA A 81 -1.66 5.22 -3.11
C ALA A 81 -1.79 4.38 -4.39
N GLU A 82 -1.30 3.14 -4.39
CA GLU A 82 -1.45 2.23 -5.53
C GLU A 82 -2.92 1.93 -5.83
N LYS A 83 -3.73 1.72 -4.78
CA LYS A 83 -5.19 1.52 -4.96
C LYS A 83 -5.86 2.72 -5.62
N ILE A 84 -5.51 3.94 -5.21
CA ILE A 84 -6.03 5.17 -5.81
C ILE A 84 -5.71 5.19 -7.31
N VAL A 85 -4.45 4.94 -7.68
CA VAL A 85 -4.04 4.88 -9.10
C VAL A 85 -4.79 3.79 -9.88
N GLN A 86 -5.01 2.63 -9.27
CA GLN A 86 -5.78 1.54 -9.89
C GLN A 86 -7.26 1.92 -10.10
N ILE A 87 -7.84 2.66 -9.17
CA ILE A 87 -9.20 3.20 -9.27
C ILE A 87 -9.27 4.19 -10.42
N ASP A 88 -8.38 5.17 -10.46
CA ASP A 88 -8.31 6.16 -11.55
C ASP A 88 -8.21 5.47 -12.92
N THR A 89 -7.33 4.49 -13.06
CA THR A 89 -7.15 3.73 -14.30
C THR A 89 -8.43 2.98 -14.72
N LYS A 90 -9.17 2.41 -13.77
CA LYS A 90 -10.44 1.72 -14.04
C LYS A 90 -11.51 2.68 -14.54
N TYR A 91 -11.66 3.84 -13.89
CA TYR A 91 -12.64 4.83 -14.29
C TYR A 91 -12.26 5.51 -15.60
N GLU A 92 -10.99 5.79 -15.85
CA GLU A 92 -10.50 6.28 -17.15
C GLU A 92 -10.88 5.31 -18.28
N THR A 93 -10.67 4.01 -18.07
CA THR A 93 -11.06 2.97 -19.03
C THR A 93 -12.58 2.95 -19.25
N ALA A 94 -13.37 3.06 -18.18
CA ALA A 94 -14.83 3.09 -18.26
C ALA A 94 -15.34 4.33 -19.01
N PHE A 95 -14.82 5.51 -18.72
CA PHE A 95 -15.15 6.75 -19.42
C PHE A 95 -14.72 6.71 -20.90
N SER A 96 -13.54 6.16 -21.21
CA SER A 96 -13.08 5.97 -22.59
C SER A 96 -14.02 5.06 -23.38
N ASN A 97 -14.50 3.96 -22.78
CA ASN A 97 -15.47 3.07 -23.39
C ASN A 97 -16.83 3.75 -23.62
N LEU A 98 -17.29 4.57 -22.67
CA LEU A 98 -18.52 5.35 -22.81
C LEU A 98 -18.39 6.39 -23.93
N ALA A 99 -17.24 7.06 -24.03
CA ALA A 99 -16.95 8.02 -25.10
C ALA A 99 -16.95 7.34 -26.48
N LYS A 100 -16.31 6.17 -26.60
CA LYS A 100 -16.36 5.35 -27.83
C LYS A 100 -17.77 4.96 -28.20
N LEU A 101 -18.57 4.48 -27.24
CA LEU A 101 -19.95 4.08 -27.50
C LEU A 101 -20.83 5.26 -27.89
N THR A 102 -20.59 6.44 -27.31
CA THR A 102 -21.25 7.69 -27.68
C THR A 102 -20.87 8.08 -29.11
N ASN A 103 -19.58 8.10 -29.45
CA ASN A 103 -19.11 8.42 -30.80
C ASN A 103 -19.64 7.43 -31.85
N ASP A 104 -19.65 6.13 -31.54
CA ASP A 104 -20.22 5.11 -32.41
C ASP A 104 -21.73 5.32 -32.61
N SER A 105 -22.46 5.70 -31.55
CA SER A 105 -23.90 5.99 -31.63
C SER A 105 -24.22 7.22 -32.47
N VAL A 106 -23.33 8.23 -32.48
CA VAL A 106 -23.45 9.46 -33.27
C VAL A 106 -23.02 9.24 -34.72
N ALA A 107 -21.95 8.47 -34.94
CA ALA A 107 -21.37 8.23 -36.26
C ALA A 107 -22.14 7.16 -37.07
N MET A 108 -22.82 6.22 -36.42
CA MET A 108 -23.57 5.18 -37.12
C MET A 108 -24.97 5.65 -37.55
N LYS A 109 -25.24 5.61 -38.85
CA LYS A 109 -26.59 5.66 -39.47
C LYS A 109 -27.49 4.46 -39.13
N LYS A 110 -27.16 3.64 -38.13
CA LYS A 110 -28.00 2.54 -37.65
C LYS A 110 -27.97 2.47 -36.11
N PRO A 111 -29.14 2.39 -35.46
CA PRO A 111 -29.24 2.44 -34.02
C PRO A 111 -28.75 1.11 -33.44
N LYS A 112 -27.58 1.10 -32.80
CA LYS A 112 -27.44 0.25 -31.62
C LYS A 112 -28.40 0.84 -30.58
N ASN A 113 -29.21 0.00 -29.96
CA ASN A 113 -30.35 0.32 -29.06
C ASN A 113 -30.03 1.14 -27.80
N VAL A 114 -28.95 1.93 -27.77
CA VAL A 114 -28.57 2.74 -26.62
C VAL A 114 -29.19 4.11 -26.79
N ARG A 115 -30.18 4.43 -25.93
CA ARG A 115 -30.83 5.73 -25.93
C ARG A 115 -29.88 6.76 -25.32
N SER A 116 -30.03 8.03 -25.71
CA SER A 116 -29.29 9.13 -25.08
C SER A 116 -29.50 9.20 -23.56
N SER A 117 -30.68 8.77 -23.08
CA SER A 117 -30.96 8.63 -21.64
C SER A 117 -30.09 7.58 -20.97
N ASP A 118 -29.80 6.48 -21.65
CA ASP A 118 -29.01 5.38 -21.09
C ASP A 118 -27.54 5.79 -20.98
N LEU A 119 -27.01 6.45 -22.02
CA LEU A 119 -25.67 7.05 -22.00
C LEU A 119 -25.49 8.03 -20.85
N ARG A 120 -26.48 8.91 -20.64
CA ARG A 120 -26.47 9.87 -19.53
C ARG A 120 -26.51 9.17 -18.18
N ASN A 121 -27.39 8.19 -18.02
CA ASN A 121 -27.48 7.42 -16.78
C ASN A 121 -26.17 6.68 -16.48
N PHE A 122 -25.50 6.11 -17.50
CA PHE A 122 -24.19 5.49 -17.33
C PHE A 122 -23.11 6.51 -16.93
N ALA A 123 -23.09 7.70 -17.55
CA ALA A 123 -22.17 8.77 -17.19
C ALA A 123 -22.38 9.21 -15.73
N ASP A 124 -23.62 9.53 -15.35
CA ASP A 124 -23.97 10.00 -14.01
C ASP A 124 -23.67 8.93 -12.94
N THR A 125 -23.91 7.64 -13.27
CA THR A 125 -23.56 6.51 -12.39
C THR A 125 -22.05 6.38 -12.21
N LEU A 126 -21.27 6.45 -13.31
CA LEU A 126 -19.81 6.36 -13.23
C LEU A 126 -19.19 7.50 -12.42
N ILE A 127 -19.70 8.73 -12.60
CA ILE A 127 -19.28 9.89 -11.81
C ILE A 127 -19.59 9.66 -10.32
N THR A 128 -20.82 9.25 -10.01
CA THR A 128 -21.24 9.00 -8.62
C THR A 128 -20.40 7.91 -7.94
N CYS A 129 -20.11 6.82 -8.65
CA CYS A 129 -19.29 5.73 -8.12
C CYS A 129 -17.83 6.18 -7.92
N TYR A 130 -17.27 6.94 -8.87
CA TYR A 130 -15.91 7.48 -8.77
C TYR A 130 -15.75 8.43 -7.58
N GLU A 131 -16.68 9.38 -7.42
CA GLU A 131 -16.70 10.30 -6.27
C GLU A 131 -16.86 9.57 -4.94
N GLY A 132 -17.73 8.55 -4.90
CA GLY A 132 -17.91 7.70 -3.72
C GLY A 132 -16.65 6.93 -3.34
N GLU A 133 -15.91 6.39 -4.32
CA GLU A 133 -14.64 5.70 -4.08
C GLU A 133 -13.54 6.66 -3.62
N LYS A 134 -13.45 7.87 -4.19
CA LYS A 134 -12.53 8.92 -3.73
C LYS A 134 -12.73 9.28 -2.26
N VAL A 135 -13.99 9.49 -1.85
CA VAL A 135 -14.34 9.75 -0.45
C VAL A 135 -13.96 8.57 0.45
N ALA A 136 -14.23 7.33 0.01
CA ALA A 136 -13.88 6.14 0.77
C ALA A 136 -12.35 5.98 0.97
N HIS A 137 -11.56 6.53 0.05
CA HIS A 137 -10.09 6.54 0.11
C HIS A 137 -9.52 7.83 0.74
N GLY A 138 -10.36 8.68 1.33
CA GLY A 138 -9.92 9.86 2.07
C GLY A 138 -9.48 11.03 1.20
N GLU A 139 -9.73 10.98 -0.11
CA GLU A 139 -9.56 12.17 -0.95
C GLU A 139 -10.64 13.18 -0.60
N SER A 140 -10.21 14.42 -0.33
CA SER A 140 -11.14 15.52 -0.14
C SER A 140 -11.81 15.80 -1.47
N LEU A 141 -13.13 15.59 -1.55
CA LEU A 141 -13.92 16.18 -2.63
C LEU A 141 -13.81 17.69 -2.45
N GLU A 142 -13.09 18.37 -3.34
CA GLU A 142 -13.22 19.82 -3.44
C GLU A 142 -14.68 20.11 -3.80
N GLN A 143 -15.47 20.52 -2.81
CA GLN A 143 -16.84 20.98 -3.01
C GLN A 143 -16.79 22.31 -3.76
N ASN A 144 -16.66 22.26 -5.09
CA ASN A 144 -17.15 23.34 -5.92
C ASN A 144 -18.68 23.24 -5.94
N ASN A 145 -19.31 24.17 -5.22
CA ASN A 145 -20.76 24.27 -5.03
C ASN A 145 -21.54 24.66 -6.32
N ASN A 146 -21.09 24.23 -7.49
CA ASN A 146 -21.82 24.35 -8.74
C ASN A 146 -22.02 22.97 -9.35
N THR A 147 -23.25 22.47 -9.29
CA THR A 147 -23.75 21.25 -9.93
C THR A 147 -23.61 21.22 -11.47
N SER A 148 -22.84 22.13 -12.08
CA SER A 148 -22.44 22.11 -13.50
C SER A 148 -21.04 21.53 -13.75
N ASP A 149 -20.22 21.36 -12.71
CA ASP A 149 -18.76 21.28 -12.89
C ASP A 149 -18.25 19.88 -13.24
N GLY A 150 -19.01 18.81 -12.97
CA GLY A 150 -18.63 17.44 -13.35
C GLY A 150 -18.47 17.26 -14.86
N TRP A 151 -19.30 17.96 -15.65
CA TRP A 151 -19.17 17.99 -17.10
C TRP A 151 -18.02 18.89 -17.58
N ASP A 152 -17.73 19.98 -16.87
CA ASP A 152 -16.62 20.87 -17.19
C ASP A 152 -15.25 20.24 -16.88
N ALA A 153 -15.16 19.46 -15.79
CA ALA A 153 -13.97 18.67 -15.45
C ALA A 153 -13.69 17.57 -16.48
N LEU A 154 -14.73 16.82 -16.89
CA LEU A 154 -14.65 15.85 -17.99
C LEU A 154 -14.27 16.53 -19.31
N ALA A 155 -14.91 17.66 -19.65
CA ALA A 155 -14.62 18.40 -20.88
C ALA A 155 -13.20 18.98 -20.90
N LYS A 156 -12.62 19.31 -19.74
CA LYS A 156 -11.23 19.75 -19.63
C LYS A 156 -10.25 18.58 -19.81
N ALA A 157 -10.51 17.44 -19.17
CA ALA A 157 -9.70 16.22 -19.31
C ALA A 157 -9.66 15.69 -20.76
N PHE A 158 -10.76 15.82 -21.51
CA PHE A 158 -10.80 15.46 -22.94
C PHE A 158 -10.19 16.50 -23.89
N LYS A 159 -9.90 17.72 -23.41
CA LYS A 159 -9.28 18.80 -24.20
C LYS A 159 -7.76 18.91 -24.03
N GLU A 160 -7.21 18.36 -22.96
CA GLU A 160 -5.76 18.30 -22.77
C GLU A 160 -5.20 17.14 -23.62
N PRO A 161 -4.38 17.40 -24.66
CA PRO A 161 -3.67 16.32 -25.33
C PRO A 161 -2.72 15.67 -24.33
N ALA A 162 -2.68 14.33 -24.32
CA ALA A 162 -1.72 13.55 -23.56
C ALA A 162 -0.33 14.15 -23.77
N ASN A 163 0.22 14.74 -22.70
CA ASN A 163 1.44 15.54 -22.78
C ASN A 163 2.54 14.68 -23.43
N GLU A 164 2.93 15.09 -24.63
CA GLU A 164 4.03 14.53 -25.37
C GLU A 164 5.24 14.52 -24.45
N GLN A 165 5.81 13.32 -24.26
CA GLN A 165 7.17 13.17 -23.78
C GLN A 165 8.06 14.05 -24.65
N LYS A 166 8.41 15.25 -24.16
CA LYS A 166 9.53 15.97 -24.71
C LYS A 166 10.77 15.19 -24.35
N ALA A 167 11.24 14.47 -25.36
CA ALA A 167 12.59 13.96 -25.49
C ALA A 167 13.58 15.00 -24.94
N GLU A 168 14.34 14.56 -23.94
CA GLU A 168 15.71 15.02 -23.79
C GLU A 168 16.44 14.68 -25.09
N GLU A 169 16.88 15.68 -25.84
CA GLU A 169 18.11 15.62 -26.62
C GLU A 169 18.53 17.05 -27.03
N ASP A 170 19.83 17.28 -26.76
CA ASP A 170 20.74 18.40 -27.08
C ASP A 170 20.65 19.74 -26.34
#